data_AF-A0AAN7HRK0-F1
#
_entry.id   AF-A0AAN7HRK0-F1
#
_cell.length_a   1.000
_cell.length_b   1.000
_cell.length_c   1.000
_cell.angle_alpha   90.00
_cell.angle_beta   90.00
_cell.angle_gamma   90.00
#
_symmetry.space_group_name_H-M   'P 1'
#
loop_
_entity.id
_entity.type
_entity.pdbx_description
1 polymer ?
#
loop_
_entity_poly.entity_id
_entity_poly.type
_entity_poly.pdbx_seq_one_letter_code
_entity_poly.pdbx_strand_id
1 'polypeptide(L)'
;MALPRAHQASFTPSEIEFIAGNEKIHIIPKAKFAKMNFIQGKIGPFQPPLSIEVPTWLALLMKKNDKCSIVCPDWLNIDYLKMRQEEEEKDEEFSKLPFHYMEISQMLLETASDDIPNAEQIRKLLKDLRETRQAKSRTGLAVLDDKWLGMNNLSLMEINEIRPFFTRAFNEMGKLNFTDRSNPQDANQTF
;
A
#
# COMPACT_ATOMS: atom_id res chain seq x y z
N MET A 1 -27.10 -5.40 -0.26
CA MET A 1 -26.47 -6.72 -0.08
C MET A 1 -25.61 -6.62 1.17
N ALA A 2 -25.78 -7.51 2.15
CA ALA A 2 -25.02 -7.46 3.40
C ALA A 2 -23.65 -8.12 3.21
N LEU A 3 -22.57 -7.39 3.48
CA LEU A 3 -21.21 -7.93 3.47
C LEU A 3 -21.05 -9.01 4.57
N PRO A 4 -20.37 -10.13 4.29
CA PRO A 4 -20.03 -11.13 5.31
C PRO A 4 -19.27 -10.49 6.47
N ARG A 5 -19.52 -10.92 7.71
CA ARG A 5 -18.94 -10.31 8.93
C ARG A 5 -17.40 -10.22 8.90
N ALA A 6 -16.73 -11.17 8.24
CA ALA A 6 -15.27 -11.16 8.08
C ALA A 6 -14.74 -9.99 7.24
N HIS A 7 -15.53 -9.48 6.28
CA HIS A 7 -15.15 -8.38 5.38
C HIS A 7 -15.69 -7.01 5.83
N GLN A 8 -16.39 -6.95 6.96
CA GLN A 8 -16.89 -5.68 7.49
C GLN A 8 -15.78 -4.84 8.15
N ALA A 9 -14.70 -5.47 8.61
CA ALA A 9 -13.64 -4.80 9.38
C ALA A 9 -12.42 -4.39 8.53
N SER A 10 -12.15 -5.07 7.42
CA SER A 10 -10.96 -4.84 6.57
C SER A 10 -11.20 -5.27 5.13
N PHE A 11 -10.43 -4.69 4.21
CA PHE A 11 -10.44 -5.09 2.80
C PHE A 11 -9.74 -6.42 2.62
N THR A 12 -10.14 -7.17 1.59
CA THR A 12 -9.38 -8.34 1.12
C THR A 12 -8.14 -7.88 0.33
N PRO A 13 -7.05 -8.67 0.29
CA PRO A 13 -5.88 -8.32 -0.53
C PRO A 13 -6.23 -8.03 -1.98
N SER A 14 -7.18 -8.78 -2.56
CA SER A 14 -7.64 -8.57 -3.95
C SER A 14 -8.41 -7.26 -4.13
N GLU A 15 -9.17 -6.80 -3.14
CA GLU A 15 -9.81 -5.48 -3.20
C GLU A 15 -8.77 -4.36 -3.14
N ILE A 16 -7.71 -4.53 -2.35
CA ILE A 16 -6.63 -3.55 -2.26
C ILE A 16 -5.85 -3.49 -3.57
N GLU A 17 -5.54 -4.64 -4.18
CA GLU A 17 -4.95 -4.72 -5.50
C GLU A 17 -5.84 -4.03 -6.56
N PHE A 18 -7.15 -4.27 -6.51
CA PHE A 18 -8.12 -3.61 -7.39
C PHE A 18 -8.12 -2.09 -7.22
N ILE A 19 -8.03 -1.59 -5.97
CA ILE A 19 -7.93 -0.16 -5.67
C ILE A 19 -6.63 0.40 -6.23
N ALA A 20 -5.49 -0.24 -5.95
CA ALA A 20 -4.18 0.13 -6.44
C ALA A 20 -4.09 0.13 -7.97
N GLY A 21 -4.88 -0.72 -8.65
CA GLY A 21 -4.99 -0.77 -10.10
C GLY A 21 -5.40 0.57 -10.74
N ASN A 22 -6.06 1.47 -10.00
CA ASN A 22 -6.43 2.80 -10.47
C ASN A 22 -5.27 3.81 -10.45
N GLU A 23 -4.16 3.49 -9.79
CA GLU A 23 -2.96 4.30 -9.87
C GLU A 23 -2.46 4.37 -11.30
N LYS A 24 -1.93 5.53 -11.67
CA LYS A 24 -1.49 5.82 -13.01
C LYS A 24 0.00 5.52 -13.14
N ILE A 25 0.35 4.83 -14.21
CA ILE A 25 1.72 4.49 -14.56
C ILE A 25 2.02 4.84 -16.02
N HIS A 26 3.30 5.00 -16.33
CA HIS A 26 3.74 5.29 -17.69
C HIS A 26 3.96 4.01 -18.48
N ILE A 27 3.45 3.99 -19.72
CA ILE A 27 3.70 2.90 -20.67
C ILE A 27 4.18 3.46 -22.01
N ILE A 28 4.93 2.65 -22.75
CA ILE A 28 5.30 2.89 -24.13
C ILE A 28 4.51 1.92 -25.00
N PRO A 29 3.53 2.38 -25.81
CA PRO A 29 2.79 1.52 -26.71
C PRO A 29 3.68 1.03 -27.85
N LYS A 30 3.50 -0.22 -28.28
CA LYS A 30 4.19 -0.81 -29.44
C LYS A 30 3.41 -0.63 -30.74
N ALA A 31 2.10 -0.40 -30.66
CA ALA A 31 1.24 -0.17 -31.80
C ALA A 31 0.43 1.13 -31.66
N LYS A 32 0.03 1.70 -32.80
CA LYS A 32 -0.82 2.89 -32.83
C LYS A 32 -2.26 2.51 -32.48
N PHE A 33 -2.84 3.17 -31.48
CA PHE A 33 -4.27 3.04 -31.16
C PHE A 33 -4.95 4.41 -31.09
N ALA A 34 -6.20 4.44 -31.53
CA ALA A 34 -7.06 5.59 -31.36
C ALA A 34 -7.33 5.86 -29.87
N LYS A 35 -7.85 7.04 -29.56
CA LYS A 35 -8.31 7.38 -28.21
C LYS A 35 -9.41 6.41 -27.78
N MET A 36 -9.27 5.82 -26.60
CA MET A 36 -10.29 4.99 -25.97
C MET A 36 -11.18 5.86 -25.09
N ASN A 37 -12.49 5.73 -25.24
CA ASN A 37 -13.47 6.43 -24.41
C ASN A 37 -13.91 5.49 -23.28
N PHE A 38 -13.49 5.77 -22.05
CA PHE A 38 -13.97 5.10 -20.84
C PHE A 38 -15.02 5.96 -20.14
N ILE A 39 -15.75 5.36 -19.20
CA ILE A 39 -16.75 6.07 -18.39
C ILE A 39 -16.09 7.21 -17.60
N GLN A 40 -14.90 6.98 -17.07
CA GLN A 40 -14.14 7.97 -16.28
C GLN A 40 -13.39 9.00 -17.13
N GLY A 41 -13.30 8.83 -18.46
CA GLY A 41 -12.58 9.77 -19.32
C GLY A 41 -12.00 9.13 -20.57
N LYS A 42 -11.32 9.95 -21.36
CA LYS A 42 -10.67 9.51 -22.61
C LYS A 42 -9.18 9.31 -22.37
N ILE A 43 -8.64 8.17 -22.78
CA ILE A 43 -7.21 7.84 -22.69
C ILE A 43 -6.65 7.67 -24.10
N GLY A 44 -5.47 8.24 -24.36
CA GLY A 44 -4.83 8.24 -25.67
C GLY A 44 -4.67 9.64 -26.27
N PRO A 45 -4.09 9.75 -27.47
CA PRO A 45 -3.83 8.68 -28.43
C PRO A 45 -2.59 7.86 -28.05
N PHE A 46 -2.55 6.58 -28.44
CA PHE A 46 -1.39 5.73 -28.22
C PHE A 46 -0.54 5.77 -29.49
N GLN A 47 0.64 6.39 -29.40
CA GLN A 47 1.54 6.56 -30.53
C GLN A 47 2.96 6.16 -30.12
N PRO A 48 3.52 5.07 -30.68
CA PRO A 48 4.92 4.73 -30.47
C PRO A 48 5.83 5.84 -31.04
N PRO A 49 6.96 6.19 -30.39
CA PRO A 49 7.49 5.67 -29.13
C PRO A 49 7.14 6.56 -27.90
N LEU A 50 6.08 7.37 -27.97
CA LEU A 50 5.74 8.33 -26.92
C LEU A 50 5.21 7.63 -25.68
N SER A 51 5.75 7.98 -24.51
CA SER A 51 5.21 7.52 -23.24
C SER A 51 3.86 8.18 -22.96
N ILE A 52 2.93 7.41 -22.42
CA ILE A 52 1.60 7.87 -22.03
C ILE A 52 1.26 7.35 -20.63
N GLU A 53 0.58 8.18 -19.85
CA GLU A 53 0.08 7.84 -18.54
C GLU A 53 -1.27 7.11 -18.66
N VAL A 54 -1.36 5.91 -18.08
CA VAL A 54 -2.57 5.09 -18.05
C VAL A 54 -2.77 4.45 -16.68
N PRO A 55 -3.99 4.09 -16.29
CA PRO A 55 -4.21 3.27 -15.10
C PRO A 55 -3.47 1.93 -15.19
N THR A 56 -2.97 1.46 -14.06
CA THR A 56 -2.21 0.22 -13.92
C THR A 56 -2.99 -0.98 -14.45
N TRP A 57 -4.29 -1.09 -14.16
CA TRP A 57 -5.12 -2.18 -14.69
C TRP A 57 -5.13 -2.22 -16.24
N LEU A 58 -5.10 -1.06 -16.90
CA LEU A 58 -5.08 -0.97 -18.36
C LEU A 58 -3.70 -1.31 -18.91
N ALA A 59 -2.64 -0.81 -18.26
CA ALA A 59 -1.27 -1.15 -18.62
C ALA A 59 -1.03 -2.66 -18.56
N LEU A 60 -1.45 -3.33 -17.48
CA LEU A 60 -1.32 -4.78 -17.31
C LEU A 60 -2.10 -5.55 -18.39
N LEU A 61 -3.31 -5.10 -18.72
CA LEU A 61 -4.11 -5.70 -19.79
C LEU A 61 -3.44 -5.55 -21.17
N MET A 62 -2.86 -4.39 -21.45
CA MET A 62 -2.14 -4.17 -22.71
C MET A 62 -0.83 -4.96 -22.77
N LYS A 63 -0.13 -5.11 -21.64
CA LYS A 63 1.09 -5.90 -21.52
C LYS A 63 0.83 -7.39 -21.74
N LYS A 64 -0.24 -7.96 -21.16
CA LYS A 64 -0.68 -9.34 -21.40
C LYS A 64 -0.99 -9.65 -22.87
N ASN A 65 -1.28 -8.62 -23.66
CA ASN A 65 -1.53 -8.72 -25.11
C ASN A 65 -0.31 -8.29 -25.95
N ASP A 66 0.87 -8.12 -25.36
CA ASP A 66 2.12 -7.65 -26.00
C ASP A 66 2.02 -6.31 -26.74
N LYS A 67 1.07 -5.44 -26.35
CA LYS A 67 0.80 -4.15 -27.03
C LYS A 67 1.54 -2.96 -26.44
N CYS A 68 2.14 -3.10 -25.27
CA CYS A 68 2.95 -2.06 -24.63
C CYS A 68 4.12 -2.67 -23.87
N SER A 69 5.13 -1.83 -23.63
CA SER A 69 6.15 -2.05 -22.60
C SER A 69 5.88 -1.08 -21.46
N ILE A 70 5.91 -1.58 -20.23
CA ILE A 70 5.70 -0.76 -19.04
C ILE A 70 7.02 -0.03 -18.72
N VAL A 71 6.93 1.26 -18.39
CA VAL A 71 8.11 1.99 -17.91
C VAL A 71 8.26 1.73 -16.42
N CYS A 72 9.44 1.28 -16.00
CA CYS A 72 9.74 1.05 -14.59
C CYS A 72 9.55 2.37 -13.79
N PRO A 73 8.74 2.38 -12.72
CA PRO A 73 8.61 3.56 -11.86
C PRO A 73 9.94 3.95 -11.21
N ASP A 74 10.17 5.25 -11.03
CA ASP A 74 11.44 5.78 -10.50
C ASP A 74 11.78 5.26 -9.09
N TRP A 75 10.76 5.00 -8.27
CA TRP A 75 10.91 4.46 -6.91
C TRP A 75 11.22 2.96 -6.89
N LEU A 76 10.93 2.23 -7.98
CA LEU A 76 11.15 0.79 -8.09
C LEU A 76 12.56 0.50 -8.61
N ASN A 77 13.56 1.16 -8.02
CA ASN A 77 14.98 0.97 -8.33
C ASN A 77 15.70 0.35 -7.14
N ILE A 78 16.71 -0.49 -7.40
CA ILE A 78 17.55 -1.12 -6.38
C ILE A 78 18.16 -0.08 -5.46
N ASP A 79 18.75 0.98 -6.01
CA ASP A 79 19.46 1.98 -5.21
C ASP A 79 18.50 2.73 -4.28
N TYR A 80 17.31 3.05 -4.80
CA TYR A 80 16.25 3.69 -4.03
C TYR A 80 15.74 2.80 -2.90
N LEU A 81 15.45 1.52 -3.20
CA LEU A 81 14.93 0.57 -2.22
C LEU A 81 15.96 0.25 -1.14
N LYS A 82 17.25 0.13 -1.48
CA LYS A 82 18.33 -0.04 -0.50
C LYS A 82 18.46 1.18 0.41
N MET A 83 18.45 2.38 -0.15
CA MET A 83 18.49 3.61 0.63
C MET A 83 17.32 3.67 1.62
N ARG A 84 16.11 3.30 1.17
CA ARG A 84 14.93 3.25 2.03
C ARG A 84 15.01 2.16 3.09
N GLN A 85 15.57 1.01 2.78
CA GLN A 85 15.81 -0.06 3.75
C GLN A 85 16.77 0.40 4.85
N GLU A 86 17.86 1.09 4.49
CA GLU A 86 18.79 1.64 5.47
C GLU A 86 18.16 2.74 6.35
N GLU A 87 17.35 3.64 5.77
CA GLU A 87 16.59 4.63 6.52
C GLU A 87 15.64 3.94 7.51
N GLU A 88 14.97 2.86 7.08
CA GLU A 88 14.03 2.11 7.90
C GLU A 88 14.70 1.40 9.09
N GLU A 89 15.95 0.97 8.95
CA GLU A 89 16.73 0.35 10.04
C GLU A 89 17.34 1.38 11.00
N LYS A 90 17.69 2.57 10.51
CA LYS A 90 18.34 3.63 11.31
C LYS A 90 17.34 4.47 12.09
N ASP A 91 16.23 4.85 11.46
CA ASP A 91 15.27 5.79 12.02
C ASP A 91 14.14 5.06 12.75
N GLU A 92 13.61 5.68 13.81
CA GLU A 92 12.44 5.16 14.53
C GLU A 92 11.14 5.35 13.70
N GLU A 93 11.08 6.38 12.86
CA GLU A 93 9.95 6.66 11.97
C GLU A 93 9.96 5.76 10.72
N PHE A 94 8.80 5.61 10.09
CA PHE A 94 8.69 4.89 8.82
C PHE A 94 9.24 5.75 7.67
N SER A 95 10.06 5.14 6.82
CA SER A 95 10.55 5.76 5.60
C SER A 95 9.41 6.10 4.65
N LYS A 96 9.57 7.15 3.84
CA LYS A 96 8.55 7.60 2.89
C LYS A 96 8.50 6.66 1.68
N LEU A 97 7.35 6.03 1.45
CA LEU A 97 7.09 5.19 0.29
C LEU A 97 5.74 5.55 -0.34
N PRO A 98 5.54 5.23 -1.63
CA PRO A 98 4.22 5.32 -2.25
C PRO A 98 3.18 4.51 -1.46
N PHE A 99 1.95 5.02 -1.38
CA PHE A 99 0.91 4.43 -0.53
C PHE A 99 0.52 3.01 -0.95
N HIS A 100 0.63 2.69 -2.25
CA HIS A 100 0.31 1.39 -2.83
C HIS A 100 1.56 0.65 -3.39
N TYR A 101 2.74 0.87 -2.78
CA TYR A 101 3.99 0.33 -3.32
C TYR A 101 4.01 -1.22 -3.35
N MET A 102 3.37 -1.89 -2.39
CA MET A 102 3.35 -3.35 -2.31
C MET A 102 2.53 -3.95 -3.45
N GLU A 103 1.33 -3.43 -3.69
CA GLU A 103 0.40 -3.93 -4.68
C GLU A 103 0.94 -3.67 -6.09
N ILE A 104 1.45 -2.45 -6.33
CA ILE A 104 1.99 -2.08 -7.64
C ILE A 104 3.24 -2.87 -7.96
N SER A 105 4.17 -3.00 -7.00
CA SER A 105 5.37 -3.81 -7.22
C SER A 105 5.02 -5.27 -7.49
N GLN A 106 4.06 -5.85 -6.75
CA GLN A 106 3.61 -7.22 -7.01
C GLN A 106 3.00 -7.36 -8.42
N MET A 107 2.03 -6.53 -8.79
CA MET A 107 1.37 -6.57 -10.10
C MET A 107 2.36 -6.42 -11.26
N LEU A 108 3.30 -5.47 -11.13
CA LEU A 108 4.31 -5.19 -12.14
C LEU A 108 5.34 -6.32 -12.26
N LEU A 109 5.85 -6.84 -11.14
CA LEU A 109 6.82 -7.93 -11.17
C LEU A 109 6.18 -9.24 -11.66
N GLU A 110 4.89 -9.48 -11.42
CA GLU A 110 4.20 -10.67 -11.94
C GLU A 110 3.97 -10.62 -13.45
N THR A 111 3.61 -9.47 -14.02
CA THR A 111 3.19 -9.37 -15.43
C THR A 111 4.27 -8.79 -16.35
N ALA A 112 5.15 -7.94 -15.83
CA ALA A 112 6.12 -7.15 -16.60
C ALA A 112 7.54 -7.24 -16.02
N SER A 113 7.93 -8.41 -15.49
CA SER A 113 9.29 -8.66 -15.01
C SER A 113 10.37 -8.47 -16.07
N ASP A 114 10.03 -8.59 -17.35
CA ASP A 114 10.91 -8.39 -18.49
C ASP A 114 11.22 -6.91 -18.78
N ASP A 115 10.31 -6.00 -18.42
CA ASP A 115 10.51 -4.55 -18.58
C ASP A 115 11.26 -3.94 -17.36
N ILE A 116 11.39 -4.68 -16.26
CA ILE A 116 12.00 -4.19 -15.01
C ILE A 116 13.44 -4.68 -14.88
N PRO A 117 14.43 -3.78 -14.74
CA PRO A 117 15.81 -4.18 -14.55
C PRO A 117 16.00 -4.89 -13.20
N ASN A 118 16.70 -6.03 -13.20
CA ASN A 118 17.04 -6.78 -11.99
C ASN A 118 15.83 -7.14 -11.10
N ALA A 119 14.70 -7.54 -11.72
CA ALA A 119 13.45 -7.85 -11.04
C ALA A 119 13.58 -8.78 -9.81
N GLU A 120 14.40 -9.83 -9.89
CA GLU A 120 14.60 -10.78 -8.78
C GLU A 120 15.26 -10.14 -7.55
N GLN A 121 16.20 -9.23 -7.77
CA GLN A 121 16.82 -8.50 -6.67
C GLN A 121 15.83 -7.52 -6.03
N ILE A 122 14.99 -6.86 -6.83
CA ILE A 122 13.93 -5.98 -6.34
C ILE A 122 12.90 -6.77 -5.52
N ARG A 123 12.49 -7.98 -5.97
CA ARG A 123 11.62 -8.86 -5.17
C ARG A 123 12.20 -9.14 -3.78
N LYS A 124 13.49 -9.45 -3.71
CA LYS A 124 14.17 -9.71 -2.44
C LYS A 124 14.17 -8.45 -1.56
N LEU A 125 14.58 -7.30 -2.09
CA LEU A 125 14.61 -6.04 -1.33
C LEU A 125 13.24 -5.62 -0.81
N LEU A 126 12.18 -5.77 -1.62
CA LEU A 126 10.81 -5.47 -1.20
C LEU A 126 10.33 -6.40 -0.09
N LYS A 127 10.71 -7.68 -0.14
CA LYS A 127 10.42 -8.65 0.91
C LYS A 127 11.14 -8.27 2.21
N ASP A 128 12.44 -8.01 2.14
CA ASP A 128 13.24 -7.61 3.30
C ASP A 128 12.68 -6.31 3.92
N LEU A 129 12.35 -5.30 3.09
CA LEU A 129 11.74 -4.05 3.53
C LEU A 129 10.38 -4.26 4.21
N ARG A 130 9.53 -5.14 3.67
CA ARG A 130 8.25 -5.50 4.29
C ARG A 130 8.45 -6.16 5.65
N GLU A 131 9.41 -7.08 5.77
CA GLU A 131 9.72 -7.76 7.03
C GLU A 131 10.19 -6.77 8.10
N THR A 132 11.09 -5.84 7.76
CA THR A 132 11.56 -4.78 8.66
C THR A 132 10.40 -3.89 9.12
N ARG A 133 9.54 -3.44 8.19
CA ARG A 133 8.40 -2.56 8.50
C ARG A 133 7.32 -3.26 9.31
N GLN A 134 7.08 -4.55 9.06
CA GLN A 134 6.17 -5.36 9.86
C GLN A 134 6.69 -5.55 11.30
N ALA A 135 7.99 -5.80 11.47
CA ALA A 135 8.62 -5.88 12.78
C ALA A 135 8.50 -4.55 13.55
N LYS A 136 8.82 -3.42 12.89
CA LYS A 136 8.67 -2.07 13.46
C LYS A 136 7.22 -1.78 13.85
N SER A 137 6.26 -2.11 12.97
CA SER A 137 4.83 -1.95 13.24
C SER A 137 4.39 -2.75 14.46
N ARG A 138 4.85 -3.99 14.62
CA ARG A 138 4.54 -4.82 15.78
C ARG A 138 5.10 -4.25 17.08
N THR A 139 6.32 -3.71 17.04
CA THR A 139 6.92 -3.01 18.19
C THR A 139 6.14 -1.75 18.54
N GLY A 140 5.73 -0.96 17.55
CA GLY A 140 4.88 0.22 17.75
C GLY A 140 3.52 -0.13 18.36
N LEU A 141 2.91 -1.25 17.93
CA LEU A 141 1.66 -1.75 18.49
C LEU A 141 1.78 -2.30 19.93
N ALA A 142 2.99 -2.56 20.43
CA ALA A 142 3.17 -2.95 21.83
C ALA A 142 3.04 -1.75 22.79
N VAL A 143 3.24 -0.53 22.28
CA VAL A 143 3.22 0.73 23.06
C VAL A 143 1.91 1.49 22.81
N LEU A 144 0.83 0.78 22.49
CA LEU A 144 -0.47 1.39 22.22
C LEU A 144 -1.04 2.09 23.46
N ASP A 145 -1.48 3.32 23.27
CA ASP A 145 -2.26 4.12 24.23
C ASP A 145 -3.72 4.23 23.77
N ASP A 146 -4.62 4.61 24.69
CA ASP A 146 -6.07 4.68 24.44
C ASP A 146 -6.53 5.95 23.69
N LYS A 147 -5.62 6.89 23.41
CA LYS A 147 -5.95 8.21 22.85
C LYS A 147 -5.72 8.33 21.36
N TRP A 148 -4.49 8.05 20.91
CA TRP A 148 -4.10 8.25 19.52
C TRP A 148 -2.90 7.38 19.15
N LEU A 149 -2.79 7.04 17.87
CA LEU A 149 -1.61 6.39 17.30
C LEU A 149 -1.23 7.11 16.01
N GLY A 150 0.02 7.56 15.92
CA GLY A 150 0.58 8.11 14.68
C GLY A 150 0.88 6.97 13.70
N MET A 151 0.29 7.05 12.49
CA MET A 151 0.47 6.06 11.42
C MET A 151 1.05 6.74 10.16
N ASN A 152 2.13 7.50 10.34
CA ASN A 152 2.75 8.25 9.25
C ASN A 152 3.50 7.30 8.31
N ASN A 153 3.43 7.58 7.01
CA ASN A 153 4.15 6.86 5.94
C ASN A 153 3.88 5.35 5.86
N LEU A 154 2.78 4.84 6.43
CA LEU A 154 2.34 3.45 6.22
C LEU A 154 1.61 3.29 4.89
N SER A 155 1.79 2.13 4.25
CA SER A 155 1.07 1.73 3.05
C SER A 155 -0.33 1.20 3.36
N LEU A 156 -1.19 1.14 2.34
CA LEU A 156 -2.55 0.62 2.51
C LEU A 156 -2.56 -0.83 2.96
N MET A 157 -1.72 -1.69 2.38
CA MET A 157 -1.60 -3.11 2.78
C MET A 157 -1.22 -3.23 4.26
N GLU A 158 -0.20 -2.49 4.71
CA GLU A 158 0.26 -2.52 6.11
C GLU A 158 -0.85 -2.09 7.07
N ILE A 159 -1.54 -0.99 6.76
CA ILE A 159 -2.68 -0.50 7.56
C ILE A 159 -3.77 -1.58 7.61
N ASN A 160 -4.06 -2.22 6.48
CA ASN A 160 -5.13 -3.21 6.41
C ASN A 160 -4.80 -4.50 7.17
N GLU A 161 -3.53 -4.91 7.23
CA GLU A 161 -3.08 -6.04 8.05
C GLU A 161 -3.25 -5.75 9.56
N ILE A 162 -2.94 -4.53 9.99
CA ILE A 162 -2.98 -4.13 11.40
C ILE A 162 -4.41 -3.81 11.87
N ARG A 163 -5.26 -3.29 10.98
CA ARG A 163 -6.58 -2.74 11.30
C ARG A 163 -7.48 -3.65 12.13
N PRO A 164 -7.67 -4.96 11.82
CA PRO A 164 -8.59 -5.80 12.58
C PRO A 164 -8.16 -5.97 14.05
N PHE A 165 -6.85 -6.09 14.28
CA PHE A 165 -6.30 -6.21 15.63
C PHE A 165 -6.39 -4.87 16.36
N PHE A 166 -5.87 -3.80 15.74
CA PHE A 166 -5.81 -2.47 16.32
C PHE A 166 -7.19 -1.95 16.72
N THR A 167 -8.17 -2.01 15.81
CA THR A 167 -9.53 -1.52 16.09
C THR A 167 -10.18 -2.26 17.25
N ARG A 168 -9.97 -3.58 17.36
CA ARG A 168 -10.50 -4.36 18.47
C ARG A 168 -9.81 -4.02 19.79
N ALA A 169 -8.47 -4.04 19.83
CA ALA A 169 -7.71 -3.73 21.03
C ALA A 169 -8.01 -2.32 21.54
N PHE A 170 -8.00 -1.32 20.65
CA PHE A 170 -8.29 0.07 20.96
C PHE A 170 -9.70 0.27 21.52
N ASN A 171 -10.71 -0.38 20.93
CA ASN A 171 -12.08 -0.32 21.43
C ASN A 171 -12.22 -0.94 22.82
N GLU A 172 -11.53 -2.06 23.10
CA GLU A 172 -11.56 -2.66 24.45
C GLU A 172 -10.82 -1.81 25.48
N MET A 173 -9.67 -1.23 25.14
CA MET A 173 -8.96 -0.27 26.00
C MET A 173 -9.83 0.94 26.34
N GLY A 174 -10.51 1.50 25.33
CA GLY A 174 -11.43 2.62 25.52
C GLY A 174 -12.61 2.28 26.44
N LYS A 175 -13.14 1.05 26.38
CA LYS A 175 -14.19 0.60 27.29
C LYS A 175 -13.69 0.50 28.73
N LEU A 176 -12.52 -0.12 28.94
CA LEU A 176 -11.94 -0.30 30.27
C LEU A 176 -11.71 1.06 30.96
N ASN A 177 -11.12 2.01 30.24
CA ASN A 177 -10.84 3.35 30.78
C ASN A 177 -12.11 4.16 31.05
N PHE A 178 -13.20 3.92 30.30
CA PHE A 178 -14.50 4.54 30.61
C PHE A 178 -15.08 4.00 31.92
N THR A 179 -14.98 2.69 32.17
CA THR A 179 -15.42 2.07 33.43
C THR A 179 -14.65 2.60 34.64
N ASP A 180 -13.32 2.75 34.54
CA ASP A 180 -12.51 3.30 35.64
C ASP A 180 -12.92 4.72 36.03
N ARG A 181 -13.25 5.58 35.05
CA ARG A 181 -13.74 6.95 35.34
C ARG A 181 -15.14 7.00 35.95
N SER A 182 -15.92 5.92 35.83
CA SER A 182 -17.29 5.85 36.35
C SER A 182 -17.38 5.25 37.77
N ASN A 183 -16.27 4.77 38.34
CA ASN A 183 -16.22 4.30 39.73
C ASN A 183 -16.21 5.50 40.71
N PRO A 184 -17.23 5.68 41.58
CA PRO A 184 -17.32 6.85 42.47
C PRO A 184 -16.34 6.85 43.66
N GLN A 185 -15.36 5.94 43.71
CA GLN A 185 -14.49 5.80 44.88
C GLN A 185 -13.35 6.81 44.94
N ASP A 186 -12.97 7.44 43.82
CA ASP A 186 -11.92 8.47 43.76
C ASP A 186 -12.42 9.90 44.00
N ALA A 187 -13.73 10.09 44.18
CA ALA A 187 -14.32 11.42 44.45
C ALA A 187 -14.23 11.84 45.93
N ASN A 188 -13.79 10.96 46.85
CA ASN A 188 -13.85 11.18 48.30
C ASN A 188 -12.49 11.38 48.99
N GLN A 189 -11.41 11.69 48.28
CA GLN A 189 -10.09 11.97 48.88
C GLN A 189 -9.52 13.37 48.56
N THR A 190 -10.38 14.38 48.52
CA THR A 190 -9.96 15.79 48.62
C THR A 190 -10.77 16.52 49.68
N PHE A 191 -10.34 16.37 50.93
CA PHE A 191 -10.47 17.36 52.00
C PHE A 191 -9.15 17.43 52.77
#